data_AF-A0A948ZNL3-F1
#
_entry.id   AF-A0A948ZNL3-F1
#
_cell.length_a   1.000
_cell.length_b   1.000
_cell.length_c   1.000
_cell.angle_alpha   90.00
_cell.angle_beta   90.00
_cell.angle_gamma   90.00
#
_symmetry.space_group_name_H-M   'P 1'
#
loop_
_entity.id
_entity.type
_entity.pdbx_description
1 polymer ?
#
loop_
_entity_poly.entity_id
_entity_poly.type
_entity_poly.pdbx_seq_one_letter_code
_entity_poly.pdbx_strand_id
1 'polypeptide(L)' 'MFESVTQQDLRAQMEQHLLMVEEVLGGLDQFVQGLEQRIARIEEGLGLEPDGVSTSGWVADLQRVKAELAKLRKA' A
#
# COMPACT_ATOMS: atom_id res chain seq x y z
N MET A 1 31.12 -28.39 -31.02
CA MET A 1 29.66 -28.60 -31.13
C MET A 1 29.01 -28.84 -29.76
N PHE A 2 29.56 -29.66 -28.86
CA PHE A 2 28.97 -29.89 -27.53
C PHE A 2 29.00 -28.65 -26.60
N GLU A 3 30.10 -27.89 -26.56
CA GLU A 3 30.19 -26.68 -25.72
C GLU A 3 29.21 -25.55 -26.12
N SER A 4 28.93 -25.40 -27.43
CA SER A 4 28.00 -24.40 -27.92
C SER A 4 26.55 -24.73 -27.58
N VAL A 5 26.20 -26.03 -27.55
CA VAL A 5 24.86 -26.50 -27.14
C VAL A 5 24.67 -26.22 -25.64
N THR A 6 25.67 -26.53 -24.81
CA THR A 6 25.59 -26.26 -23.36
C THR A 6 25.50 -24.77 -23.03
N GLN A 7 26.13 -23.90 -23.82
CA GLN A 7 26.05 -22.45 -23.62
C GLN A 7 24.69 -21.88 -24.07
N GLN A 8 24.10 -22.42 -25.14
CA GLN A 8 22.75 -22.06 -25.57
C GLN A 8 21.70 -22.50 -24.55
N ASP A 9 21.81 -23.71 -24.01
CA ASP A 9 20.91 -24.23 -22.98
C ASP A 9 20.99 -23.42 -21.68
N LEU A 10 22.21 -23.07 -21.24
CA LEU A 10 22.40 -22.19 -20.09
C LEU A 10 21.76 -20.82 -20.31
N ARG A 11 21.93 -20.24 -21.50
CA ARG A 11 21.32 -18.95 -21.84
C ARG A 11 19.78 -19.03 -21.82
N ALA A 12 19.20 -20.09 -22.38
CA ALA A 12 17.76 -20.30 -22.35
C ALA A 12 17.22 -20.44 -20.91
N GLN A 13 17.93 -21.16 -20.04
CA GLN A 13 17.58 -21.27 -18.62
C GLN A 13 17.68 -19.92 -17.90
N MET A 14 18.70 -19.12 -18.19
CA MET A 14 18.84 -17.77 -17.63
C MET A 14 17.71 -16.85 -18.08
N GLU A 15 17.35 -16.87 -19.36
CA GLU A 15 16.23 -16.08 -19.90
C GLU A 15 14.90 -16.49 -19.24
N GLN A 16 14.66 -17.80 -19.05
CA GLN A 16 13.50 -18.28 -18.33
C GLN A 16 13.49 -17.86 -16.85
N HIS A 17 14.65 -17.88 -16.18
CA HIS A 17 14.75 -17.44 -14.80
C HIS A 17 14.49 -15.93 -14.65
N LEU A 18 15.00 -15.11 -15.58
CA LEU A 18 14.74 -13.68 -15.60
C LEU A 18 13.24 -13.38 -15.79
N LEU A 19 12.56 -14.11 -16.69
CA LEU A 19 11.11 -13.98 -16.87
C LEU A 19 10.35 -14.31 -15.57
N MET A 20 10.70 -15.39 -14.87
CA MET A 20 10.06 -15.71 -13.59
C MET A 20 10.30 -14.63 -12.52
N VAL A 21 11.50 -14.03 -12.50
CA VAL A 21 11.81 -12.93 -11.59
C VAL A 21 10.97 -11.70 -11.93
N GLU A 22 10.83 -11.35 -13.21
CA GLU A 22 9.98 -10.25 -13.67
C GLU A 22 8.51 -10.44 -13.27
N GLU A 23 7.98 -11.66 -13.39
CA GLU A 23 6.62 -11.98 -12.95
C GLU A 23 6.43 -11.76 -11.45
N VAL A 24 7.38 -12.22 -10.63
CA VAL A 24 7.34 -12.02 -9.18
C VAL A 24 7.42 -10.54 -8.82
N LEU A 25 8.33 -9.80 -9.46
CA LEU A 25 8.47 -8.35 -9.23
C LEU A 25 7.21 -7.59 -9.64
N GLY A 26 6.58 -7.96 -10.75
CA GLY A 26 5.30 -7.39 -11.19
C GLY A 26 4.18 -7.66 -10.19
N GLY A 27 4.11 -8.87 -9.63
CA GLY A 27 3.14 -9.21 -8.58
C GLY A 27 3.36 -8.42 -7.29
N LEU A 28 4.62 -8.20 -6.89
CA LEU A 28 4.97 -7.38 -5.72
C LEU A 28 4.59 -5.92 -5.93
N ASP A 29 4.83 -5.35 -7.10
CA ASP A 29 4.47 -3.96 -7.42
C ASP A 29 2.96 -3.73 -7.29
N GLN A 30 2.15 -4.65 -7.85
CA GLN A 30 0.70 -4.60 -7.71
C GLN A 30 0.24 -4.70 -6.26
N PHE A 31 0.90 -5.56 -5.46
CA PHE A 31 0.59 -5.69 -4.04
C PHE A 31 0.90 -4.40 -3.26
N VAL A 32 2.05 -3.76 -3.53
CA VAL A 32 2.43 -2.49 -2.92
C VAL A 32 1.43 -1.39 -3.28
N GLN A 33 1.04 -1.25 -4.54
CA GLN A 33 0.02 -0.29 -4.96
C GLN A 33 -1.32 -0.51 -4.22
N GLY A 34 -1.71 -1.77 -4.00
CA GLY A 34 -2.89 -2.11 -3.21
C GLY A 34 -2.77 -1.71 -1.73
N LEU A 35 -1.58 -1.82 -1.13
CA LEU A 35 -1.31 -1.33 0.23
C LEU A 35 -1.35 0.19 0.31
N GLU A 36 -0.73 0.90 -0.63
CA GLU A 36 -0.73 2.37 -0.68
C GLU A 36 -2.15 2.93 -0.76
N GLN A 37 -3.01 2.35 -1.61
CA GLN A 37 -4.42 2.76 -1.69
C GLN A 37 -5.19 2.53 -0.38
N ARG A 38 -4.90 1.43 0.33
CA ARG A 38 -5.52 1.14 1.63
C ARG A 38 -5.05 2.12 2.70
N ILE A 39 -3.76 2.43 2.71
CA ILE A 39 -3.17 3.41 3.63
C ILE A 39 -3.78 4.79 3.39
N ALA A 40 -3.84 5.26 2.14
CA ALA A 40 -4.42 6.56 1.80
C ALA A 40 -5.88 6.69 2.28
N ARG A 41 -6.71 5.64 2.13
CA ARG A 41 -8.09 5.63 2.65
C ARG A 41 -8.15 5.70 4.18
N ILE A 42 -7.21 5.04 4.86
CA ILE A 42 -7.11 5.10 6.32
C ILE A 42 -6.69 6.51 6.74
N GLU A 43 -5.69 7.09 6.10
CA GLU A 43 -5.22 8.46 6.37
C GLU A 43 -6.33 9.48 6.14
N GLU A 44 -7.09 9.38 5.05
CA GLU A 44 -8.27 10.22 4.77
C GLU A 44 -9.36 10.05 5.84
N GLY A 45 -9.71 8.81 6.18
CA GLY A 45 -10.73 8.53 7.20
C GLY A 45 -10.35 9.01 8.59
N LEU A 46 -9.06 8.93 8.93
CA LEU A 46 -8.52 9.41 10.20
C LEU A 46 -8.22 10.92 10.18
N GLY A 47 -8.14 11.55 9.00
CA GLY A 47 -7.78 12.97 8.84
C GLY A 47 -6.48 13.35 9.54
N LEU A 48 -5.47 12.47 9.49
CA LEU A 48 -4.20 12.69 10.17
C LEU A 48 -3.40 13.78 9.46
N GLU A 49 -3.38 14.98 10.04
CA GLU A 49 -2.32 15.96 9.77
C GLU A 49 -1.08 15.67 10.65
N PRO A 50 0.12 16.12 10.25
CA PRO A 50 1.40 15.81 10.93
C PRO A 50 1.42 16.05 12.44
N ASP A 51 0.54 16.93 12.95
CA ASP A 51 0.49 17.36 14.35
C ASP A 51 -0.47 16.54 15.23
N GLY A 52 -1.07 15.47 14.70
CA GLY A 52 -1.88 14.51 15.48
C GLY A 52 -3.26 15.03 15.89
N VAL A 53 -3.65 16.22 15.45
CA VAL A 53 -5.02 16.74 15.57
C VAL A 53 -5.72 16.51 14.24
N SER A 54 -6.73 15.66 14.27
CA SER A 54 -7.57 15.39 13.11
C SER A 54 -8.45 16.61 12.83
N THR A 55 -8.08 17.43 11.84
CA THR A 55 -8.83 18.64 11.45
C THR A 55 -9.98 18.31 10.49
N SER A 56 -9.95 17.11 9.88
CA SER A 56 -10.92 16.60 8.91
C SER A 56 -11.17 15.09 9.08
N GLY A 57 -12.07 14.49 8.32
CA GLY A 57 -12.34 13.04 8.37
C GLY A 57 -13.28 12.61 9.51
N TRP A 58 -13.63 11.32 9.51
CA TRP A 58 -14.70 10.78 10.36
C TRP A 58 -14.34 10.83 11.86
N VAL A 59 -13.06 10.72 12.21
CA VAL A 59 -12.61 10.84 13.60
C VAL A 59 -12.78 12.26 14.13
N ALA A 60 -12.42 13.28 13.34
CA ALA A 60 -12.65 14.68 13.68
C ALA A 60 -14.14 14.97 13.88
N ASP A 61 -14.99 14.48 12.97
CA ASP A 61 -16.44 14.66 13.05
C ASP A 61 -17.01 14.01 14.33
N LEU A 62 -16.57 12.79 14.64
CA LEU A 62 -17.01 12.08 15.85
C LEU A 62 -16.56 12.79 17.13
N GLN A 63 -15.35 13.37 17.14
CA GLN A 63 -14.89 14.19 18.26
C GLN A 63 -15.70 15.47 18.43
N ARG A 64 -16.08 16.15 17.34
CA ARG A 64 -16.96 17.32 17.39
C ARG A 64 -18.34 16.95 17.96
N VAL A 65 -18.96 15.88 17.47
CA VAL A 65 -20.25 15.41 17.98
C VAL A 65 -20.16 15.05 19.48
N LYS A 66 -19.11 14.35 19.89
CA LYS A 66 -18.85 14.04 21.31
C LYS A 66 -18.75 15.32 22.16
N ALA A 67 -18.06 16.35 21.67
CA ALA A 67 -17.92 17.62 22.37
C ALA A 67 -19.26 18.36 22.50
N GLU A 68 -20.07 18.41 21.44
CA GLU A 68 -21.41 19.02 21.46
C GLU A 68 -22.37 18.28 22.40
N LEU A 69 -22.38 16.94 22.37
CA LEU A 69 -23.16 16.13 23.33
C LEU A 69 -22.74 16.38 24.77
N ALA A 70 -21.45 16.52 25.03
CA ALA A 70 -20.95 16.82 26.38
C ALA A 70 -21.38 18.23 26.86
N LYS A 71 -21.50 19.21 25.95
CA LYS A 71 -22.05 20.53 26.28
C LYS A 71 -23.54 20.46 26.61
N LEU A 72 -24.33 19.77 25.78
CA LEU A 72 -25.76 19.58 26.01
C LEU A 72 -26.06 18.85 27.32
N ARG A 73 -25.24 17.85 27.68
CA ARG A 73 -25.39 17.14 28.97
C ARG A 73 -25.12 18.02 30.20
N LYS A 74 -24.36 19.10 30.04
CA LYS A 74 -23.99 20.02 31.12
C LYS A 74 -24.90 21.26 31.20
N ALA A 75 -25.74 21.49 30.20
CA ALA A 75 -26.76 22.54 30.17
C ALA A 75 -28.04 22.04 30.84
#